data_AF-A0A919MMV1-F1
#
_entry.id   AF-A0A919MMV1-F1
#
_cell.length_a   1.000
_cell.length_b   1.000
_cell.length_c   1.000
_cell.angle_alpha   90.00
_cell.angle_beta   90.00
_cell.angle_gamma   90.00
#
_symmetry.space_group_name_H-M   'P 1'
#
loop_
_entity.id
_entity.type
_entity.pdbx_description
1 polymer ?
#
loop_
_entity_poly.entity_id
_entity_poly.type
_entity_poly.pdbx_seq_one_letter_code
_entity_poly.pdbx_strand_id
1 'polypeptide(L)'
;MVIGAGAVGATIAAELHRAGVDTLLVARGAQLAALRENGLAYVRPDGTHQLRVPAAAGPAEVDLTDADVLVLATKTQDTEAAVGEWAWRPVKRADGTTGLAATDTPVVTLQNGLDSERIALRGFTHVIGGVVWIPAQFVVPGEVVNHAWPVPAVLWLGRFPAAAPPGAEPGPPSAAERVAIDLRRGGFTVHTVDDIVGHKADKLIGNLVNGLDALYRPSELRDVALARLRAEADAVYRAAGITPVSRPRQDFRVADIPGHPRVGNSTWQSLARAGRTEIDFLSGEIVLLGRLHGVPTPANAAVQARVHRAGTNGITPGSLDDADLAATFPGLTTAAGDHDPARKPVLISVDELHRRAAEADPPVLLDVRWALGDPHGEQHYRDGHLPGAVFVDLETELAAPGSPEGGRHPLPSVELLQAAARRWGITGRVVVYDNTGGLAAARAWWLLRWAGVREVLLLDGGLAAWQAAGYAVVTGVARPRPASEIVLRGGQLPTLTADEAAALPGTGTLVDARAAERYRGEVEPVDPRAGHIPGAVNLPTTGNLRDGTSLFRTAAELRERFAALTGPVGVYCGSGVTAAHEIVALAVAGIDAALYPGSWSAWSSDPERPVATGEQPARPA
;
A
#
# COMPACT_ATOMS: atom_id res chain seq x y z
N MET A 1 30.87 8.16 -10.04
CA MET A 1 30.71 9.42 -9.28
C MET A 1 29.24 9.69 -8.96
N VAL A 2 28.93 10.10 -7.73
CA VAL A 2 27.57 10.48 -7.29
C VAL A 2 27.46 11.99 -7.13
N ILE A 3 26.59 12.62 -7.92
CA ILE A 3 26.39 14.07 -7.94
C ILE A 3 25.19 14.42 -7.07
N GLY A 4 25.46 14.99 -5.89
CA GLY A 4 24.43 15.37 -4.91
C GLY A 4 24.52 14.54 -3.62
N ALA A 5 25.12 15.12 -2.58
CA ALA A 5 25.28 14.50 -1.26
C ALA A 5 24.06 14.63 -0.33
N GLY A 6 22.85 14.47 -0.89
CA GLY A 6 21.62 14.32 -0.11
C GLY A 6 21.45 12.90 0.43
N ALA A 7 20.27 12.60 1.00
CA ALA A 7 19.98 11.30 1.61
C ALA A 7 20.25 10.11 0.67
N VAL A 8 19.73 10.18 -0.56
CA VAL A 8 19.87 9.11 -1.56
C VAL A 8 21.32 8.99 -2.04
N GLY A 9 21.92 10.11 -2.48
CA GLY A 9 23.27 10.09 -3.04
C GLY A 9 24.34 9.71 -2.04
N ALA A 10 24.26 10.21 -0.81
CA ALA A 10 25.19 9.83 0.26
C ALA A 10 25.05 8.36 0.66
N THR A 11 23.81 7.81 0.67
CA THR A 11 23.60 6.37 0.93
C THR A 11 24.23 5.51 -0.18
N ILE A 12 23.99 5.86 -1.45
CA ILE A 12 24.59 5.13 -2.57
C ILE A 12 26.13 5.19 -2.50
N ALA A 13 26.68 6.39 -2.26
CA ALA A 13 28.12 6.55 -2.16
C ALA A 13 28.72 5.79 -0.95
N ALA A 14 28.03 5.78 0.18
CA ALA A 14 28.45 5.04 1.38
C ALA A 14 28.56 3.54 1.11
N GLU A 15 27.53 2.94 0.52
CA GLU A 15 27.50 1.49 0.28
C GLU A 15 28.48 1.06 -0.81
N LEU A 16 28.60 1.82 -1.89
CA LEU A 16 29.60 1.56 -2.93
C LEU A 16 31.01 1.66 -2.38
N HIS A 17 31.30 2.70 -1.57
CA HIS A 17 32.60 2.87 -0.94
C HIS A 17 32.92 1.73 0.04
N ARG A 18 31.96 1.28 0.85
CA ARG A 18 32.12 0.13 1.75
C ARG A 18 32.40 -1.17 0.99
N ALA A 19 31.85 -1.31 -0.21
CA ALA A 19 32.08 -2.45 -1.10
C ALA A 19 33.40 -2.35 -1.91
N GLY A 20 34.20 -1.30 -1.70
CA GLY A 20 35.46 -1.08 -2.42
C GLY A 20 35.28 -0.68 -3.89
N VAL A 21 34.11 -0.16 -4.26
CA VAL A 21 33.89 0.45 -5.59
C VAL A 21 34.47 1.86 -5.56
N ASP A 22 35.26 2.22 -6.58
CA ASP A 22 35.83 3.57 -6.69
C ASP A 22 34.72 4.61 -6.78
N THR A 23 34.61 5.43 -5.73
CA THR A 23 33.44 6.26 -5.48
C THR A 23 33.87 7.65 -5.06
N LEU A 24 33.38 8.64 -5.80
CA LEU A 24 33.49 10.07 -5.49
C LEU A 24 32.09 10.65 -5.25
N LEU A 25 31.93 11.42 -4.17
CA LEU A 25 30.69 12.09 -3.82
C LEU A 25 30.81 13.61 -4.03
N VAL A 26 29.97 14.19 -4.87
CA VAL A 26 29.95 15.65 -5.10
C VAL A 26 29.00 16.30 -4.10
N ALA A 27 29.52 17.25 -3.33
CA ALA A 27 28.81 17.98 -2.29
C ALA A 27 29.14 19.48 -2.36
N ARG A 28 28.32 20.31 -1.70
CA ARG A 28 28.54 21.75 -1.58
C ARG A 28 28.30 22.24 -0.15
N GLY A 29 28.82 23.43 0.16
CA GLY A 29 28.57 24.12 1.43
C GLY A 29 28.91 23.30 2.67
N ALA A 30 28.06 23.37 3.69
CA ALA A 30 28.28 22.70 4.98
C ALA A 30 28.41 21.17 4.86
N GLN A 31 27.72 20.54 3.90
CA GLN A 31 27.84 19.11 3.66
C GLN A 31 29.24 18.73 3.17
N LEU A 32 29.81 19.50 2.24
CA LEU A 32 31.17 19.25 1.75
C LEU A 32 32.21 19.45 2.85
N ALA A 33 32.06 20.51 3.66
CA ALA A 33 32.94 20.76 4.79
C ALA A 33 32.93 19.59 5.77
N ALA A 34 31.74 19.13 6.18
CA ALA A 34 31.60 17.99 7.08
C ALA A 34 32.20 16.70 6.52
N LEU A 35 31.99 16.40 5.23
CA LEU A 35 32.57 15.23 4.55
C LEU A 35 34.11 15.27 4.54
N ARG A 36 34.71 16.44 4.29
CA ARG A 36 36.18 16.60 4.28
C ARG A 36 36.77 16.54 5.69
N GLU A 37 36.16 17.23 6.64
CA GLU A 37 36.67 17.33 8.01
C GLU A 37 36.49 16.02 8.79
N ASN A 38 35.27 15.48 8.79
CA ASN A 38 34.87 14.38 9.68
C ASN A 38 34.54 13.08 8.93
N GLY A 39 34.21 13.17 7.64
CA GLY A 39 33.64 12.05 6.88
C GLY A 39 32.12 11.99 7.00
N LEU A 40 31.52 10.95 6.44
CA LEU A 40 30.09 10.67 6.49
C LEU A 40 29.79 9.72 7.65
N ALA A 41 28.99 10.18 8.61
CA ALA A 41 28.31 9.33 9.57
C ALA A 41 27.09 8.68 8.89
N TYR A 42 27.23 7.43 8.50
CA TYR A 42 26.18 6.67 7.83
C TYR A 42 25.51 5.71 8.82
N VAL A 43 24.29 6.03 9.23
CA VAL A 43 23.55 5.29 10.24
C VAL A 43 22.61 4.28 9.57
N ARG A 44 22.72 3.03 10.00
CA ARG A 44 21.94 1.87 9.53
C ARG A 44 21.37 1.12 10.73
N PRO A 45 20.43 0.17 10.54
CA PRO A 45 19.89 -0.63 11.64
C PRO A 45 20.93 -1.50 12.36
N ASP A 46 22.07 -1.78 11.72
CA ASP A 46 23.22 -2.50 12.30
C ASP A 46 24.23 -1.60 13.00
N GLY A 47 24.06 -0.28 12.96
CA GLY A 47 24.91 0.69 13.66
C GLY A 47 25.30 1.90 12.84
N THR A 48 26.17 2.73 13.43
CA THR A 48 26.74 3.92 12.76
C THR A 48 28.08 3.57 12.14
N HIS A 49 28.24 3.88 10.86
CA HIS A 49 29.44 3.64 10.08
C HIS A 49 30.09 4.98 9.73
N GLN A 50 31.28 5.26 10.24
CA GLN A 50 32.03 6.48 9.91
C GLN A 50 32.89 6.26 8.66
N LEU A 51 32.54 6.92 7.56
CA LEU A 51 33.13 6.66 6.24
C LEU A 51 33.85 7.89 5.68
N ARG A 52 35.08 7.69 5.16
CA ARG A 52 35.85 8.73 4.48
C ARG A 52 35.68 8.61 2.96
N VAL A 53 34.43 8.75 2.51
CA VAL A 53 34.12 8.77 1.07
C VAL A 53 34.81 9.99 0.43
N PRO A 54 35.61 9.82 -0.63
CA PRO A 54 36.19 10.93 -1.38
C PRO A 54 35.12 11.96 -1.78
N ALA A 55 35.42 13.24 -1.61
CA ALA A 55 34.45 14.31 -1.86
C ALA A 55 35.02 15.49 -2.66
N ALA A 56 34.26 15.91 -3.69
CA ALA A 56 34.59 17.04 -4.55
C ALA A 56 33.50 18.13 -4.48
N ALA A 57 33.91 19.39 -4.68
CA ALA A 57 33.02 20.55 -4.74
C ALA A 57 32.23 20.62 -6.05
N GLY A 58 32.79 20.05 -7.11
CA GLY A 58 32.23 20.11 -8.46
C GLY A 58 33.23 19.67 -9.53
N PRO A 59 32.92 19.90 -10.81
CA PRO A 59 33.66 19.35 -11.94
C PRO A 59 35.08 19.90 -12.13
N ALA A 60 35.45 20.97 -11.43
CA ALA A 60 36.79 21.55 -11.49
C ALA A 60 37.83 20.74 -10.67
N GLU A 61 37.37 19.90 -9.74
CA GLU A 61 38.23 19.08 -8.88
C GLU A 61 38.26 17.60 -9.31
N VAL A 62 37.76 17.29 -10.51
CA VAL A 62 37.58 15.92 -10.99
C VAL A 62 38.14 15.78 -12.39
N ASP A 63 39.02 14.79 -12.56
CA ASP A 63 39.51 14.35 -13.87
C ASP A 63 38.70 13.12 -14.29
N LEU A 64 37.84 13.28 -15.30
CA LEU A 64 36.97 12.20 -15.78
C LEU A 64 37.68 11.27 -16.76
N THR A 65 37.27 10.01 -16.73
CA THR A 65 37.68 8.94 -17.63
C THR A 65 36.48 8.30 -18.32
N ASP A 66 36.71 7.59 -19.41
CA ASP A 66 35.66 6.84 -20.14
C ASP A 66 35.16 5.58 -19.38
N ALA A 67 35.78 5.27 -18.23
CA ALA A 67 35.30 4.26 -17.29
C ALA A 67 34.28 4.80 -16.28
N ASP A 68 34.13 6.12 -16.17
CA ASP A 68 33.27 6.73 -15.16
C ASP A 68 31.77 6.54 -15.45
N VAL A 69 30.97 6.70 -14.39
CA VAL A 69 29.51 6.82 -14.47
C VAL A 69 29.10 8.04 -13.66
N LEU A 70 28.25 8.89 -14.23
CA LEU A 70 27.67 10.04 -13.53
C LEU A 70 26.31 9.65 -12.95
N VAL A 71 26.16 9.67 -11.63
CA VAL A 71 24.88 9.38 -10.97
C VAL A 71 24.29 10.68 -10.44
N LEU A 72 23.23 11.18 -11.05
CA LEU A 72 22.52 12.38 -10.59
C LEU A 72 21.58 12.01 -9.44
N ALA A 73 21.93 12.45 -8.24
CA ALA A 73 21.19 12.30 -7.00
C ALA A 73 20.80 13.67 -6.39
N THR A 74 20.85 14.73 -7.19
CA THR A 74 20.28 16.05 -6.86
C THR A 74 18.76 16.01 -6.90
N LYS A 75 18.12 17.09 -6.45
CA LYS A 75 16.67 17.29 -6.62
C LYS A 75 16.31 17.43 -8.09
N THR A 76 15.09 17.06 -8.49
CA THR A 76 14.64 17.15 -9.89
C THR A 76 14.79 18.57 -10.46
N GLN A 77 14.51 19.62 -9.68
CA GLN A 77 14.68 21.01 -10.11
C GLN A 77 16.13 21.42 -10.46
N ASP A 78 17.12 20.67 -9.99
CA ASP A 78 18.54 20.99 -10.18
C ASP A 78 19.16 20.14 -11.30
N THR A 79 18.37 19.25 -11.94
CA THR A 79 18.85 18.35 -13.00
C THR A 79 19.41 19.12 -14.19
N GLU A 80 18.75 20.21 -14.63
CA GLU A 80 19.24 21.00 -15.78
C GLU A 80 20.60 21.66 -15.49
N ALA A 81 20.75 22.27 -14.31
CA ALA A 81 22.01 22.87 -13.89
C ALA A 81 23.13 21.81 -13.80
N ALA A 82 22.83 20.64 -13.22
CA ALA A 82 23.78 19.54 -13.15
C ALA A 82 24.19 19.05 -14.55
N VAL A 83 23.24 18.87 -15.47
CA VAL A 83 23.55 18.48 -16.86
C VAL A 83 24.45 19.51 -17.53
N GLY A 84 24.15 20.81 -17.38
CA GLY A 84 24.97 21.90 -17.94
C GLY A 84 26.40 21.95 -17.38
N GLU A 85 26.58 21.67 -16.08
CA GLU A 85 27.88 21.65 -15.43
C GLU A 85 28.76 20.46 -15.85
N TRP A 86 28.14 19.30 -16.10
CA TRP A 86 28.87 18.04 -16.27
C TRP A 86 29.00 17.55 -17.71
N ALA A 87 28.00 17.78 -18.58
CA ALA A 87 27.98 17.21 -19.93
C ALA A 87 29.21 17.59 -20.77
N TRP A 88 29.69 18.81 -20.64
CA TRP A 88 30.76 19.34 -21.50
C TRP A 88 32.14 19.28 -20.87
N ARG A 89 32.31 18.47 -19.81
CA ARG A 89 33.60 18.25 -19.17
C ARG A 89 34.49 17.33 -20.01
N PRO A 90 35.80 17.60 -20.09
CA PRO A 90 36.73 16.75 -20.81
C PRO A 90 36.81 15.38 -20.13
N VAL A 91 36.87 14.33 -20.94
CA VAL A 91 37.04 12.94 -20.51
C VAL A 91 38.29 12.37 -21.13
N LYS A 92 39.18 11.80 -20.32
CA LYS A 92 40.37 11.09 -20.79
C LYS A 92 39.99 9.67 -21.19
N ARG A 93 40.16 9.34 -22.46
CA ARG A 93 39.89 8.00 -22.97
C ARG A 93 41.07 7.05 -22.76
N ALA A 94 40.81 5.75 -22.75
CA ALA A 94 41.83 4.72 -22.63
C ALA A 94 42.90 4.78 -23.75
N ASP A 95 42.53 5.28 -24.94
CA ASP A 95 43.45 5.47 -26.08
C ASP A 95 44.33 6.73 -25.98
N GLY A 96 44.19 7.50 -24.89
CA GLY A 96 44.94 8.73 -24.65
C GLY A 96 44.34 9.99 -25.29
N THR A 97 43.24 9.85 -26.06
CA THR A 97 42.52 11.01 -26.60
C THR A 97 41.62 11.66 -25.54
N THR A 98 41.19 12.90 -25.80
CA THR A 98 40.23 13.61 -24.97
C THR A 98 38.88 13.66 -25.67
N GLY A 99 37.84 13.18 -25.00
CA GLY A 99 36.46 13.33 -25.41
C GLY A 99 35.66 14.16 -24.41
N LEU A 100 34.35 13.94 -24.37
CA LEU A 100 33.40 14.71 -23.58
C LEU A 100 32.49 13.78 -22.79
N ALA A 101 32.13 14.17 -21.57
CA ALA A 101 31.23 13.39 -20.72
C ALA A 101 29.88 13.15 -21.41
N ALA A 102 29.37 14.14 -22.15
CA ALA A 102 28.16 14.11 -22.95
C ALA A 102 28.08 12.89 -23.87
N THR A 103 29.21 12.49 -24.47
CA THR A 103 29.25 11.42 -25.47
C THR A 103 29.85 10.13 -24.95
N ASP A 104 30.74 10.21 -23.96
CA ASP A 104 31.60 9.10 -23.57
C ASP A 104 31.22 8.49 -22.21
N THR A 105 30.42 9.20 -21.41
CA THR A 105 30.07 8.80 -20.05
C THR A 105 28.57 8.57 -19.92
N PRO A 106 28.12 7.42 -19.39
CA PRO A 106 26.71 7.23 -19.07
C PRO A 106 26.29 8.12 -17.88
N VAL A 107 25.09 8.69 -17.98
CA VAL A 107 24.44 9.43 -16.90
C VAL A 107 23.23 8.65 -16.39
N VAL A 108 23.19 8.43 -15.08
CA VAL A 108 22.08 7.78 -14.36
C VAL A 108 21.28 8.86 -13.66
N THR A 109 19.96 8.86 -13.85
CA THR A 109 19.04 9.80 -13.20
C THR A 109 18.20 9.06 -12.16
N LEU A 110 18.30 9.45 -10.88
CA LEU A 110 17.61 8.79 -9.77
C LEU A 110 16.43 9.59 -9.21
N GLN A 111 16.18 10.76 -9.80
CA GLN A 111 15.17 11.71 -9.36
C GLN A 111 13.74 11.18 -9.57
N ASN A 112 12.82 11.70 -8.75
CA ASN A 112 11.39 11.44 -8.91
C ASN A 112 10.82 12.24 -10.10
N GLY A 113 9.65 11.81 -10.59
CA GLY A 113 8.99 12.42 -11.76
C GLY A 113 9.42 11.77 -13.07
N LEU A 114 9.07 12.40 -14.19
CA LEU A 114 9.32 11.88 -15.56
C LEU A 114 10.17 12.83 -16.42
N ASP A 115 10.68 13.92 -15.83
CA ASP A 115 11.35 14.99 -16.59
C ASP A 115 12.88 14.89 -16.61
N SER A 116 13.50 14.27 -15.60
CA SER A 116 14.97 14.25 -15.47
C SER A 116 15.67 13.58 -16.65
N GLU A 117 15.12 12.47 -17.14
CA GLU A 117 15.65 11.79 -18.31
C GLU A 117 15.55 12.64 -19.58
N ARG A 118 14.44 13.37 -19.75
CA ARG A 118 14.22 14.27 -20.89
C ARG A 118 15.20 15.45 -20.87
N ILE A 119 15.48 15.99 -19.69
CA ILE A 119 16.51 17.02 -19.49
C ILE A 119 17.90 16.46 -19.79
N ALA A 120 18.26 15.31 -19.21
CA ALA A 120 19.56 14.68 -19.41
C ALA A 120 19.83 14.34 -20.88
N LEU A 121 18.81 13.89 -21.61
CA LEU A 121 18.91 13.52 -23.04
C LEU A 121 19.24 14.72 -23.96
N ARG A 122 19.07 15.96 -23.48
CA ARG A 122 19.54 17.15 -24.21
C ARG A 122 21.06 17.30 -24.22
N GLY A 123 21.72 16.79 -23.18
CA GLY A 123 23.18 16.94 -22.99
C GLY A 123 23.96 15.63 -23.11
N PHE A 124 23.34 14.47 -22.89
CA PHE A 124 24.01 13.18 -22.88
C PHE A 124 23.43 12.21 -23.91
N THR A 125 24.31 11.48 -24.60
CA THR A 125 23.94 10.41 -25.54
C THR A 125 23.52 9.12 -24.83
N HIS A 126 23.99 8.92 -23.59
CA HIS A 126 23.83 7.68 -22.84
C HIS A 126 23.10 7.94 -21.51
N VAL A 127 21.76 8.01 -21.59
CA VAL A 127 20.91 8.24 -20.41
C VAL A 127 20.36 6.91 -19.88
N ILE A 128 20.50 6.72 -18.58
CA ILE A 128 19.91 5.62 -17.81
C ILE A 128 18.91 6.23 -16.84
N GLY A 129 17.64 5.87 -17.00
CA GLY A 129 16.60 6.22 -16.05
C GLY A 129 16.66 5.30 -14.83
N GLY A 130 16.31 5.84 -13.68
CA GLY A 130 16.34 5.12 -12.41
C GLY A 130 15.09 5.36 -11.57
N VAL A 131 14.63 4.29 -10.93
CA VAL A 131 13.62 4.30 -9.87
C VAL A 131 14.31 3.78 -8.62
N VAL A 132 14.46 4.64 -7.61
CA VAL A 132 15.01 4.23 -6.31
C VAL A 132 13.90 4.16 -5.27
N TRP A 133 13.82 3.07 -4.53
CA TRP A 133 12.98 3.00 -3.35
C TRP A 133 13.83 2.77 -2.11
N ILE A 134 13.88 3.82 -1.29
CA ILE A 134 14.84 3.97 -0.18
C ILE A 134 14.22 4.84 0.93
N PRO A 135 14.24 4.40 2.20
CA PRO A 135 13.78 5.16 3.34
C PRO A 135 14.95 5.92 4.01
N ALA A 136 15.75 6.65 3.23
CA ALA A 136 16.88 7.43 3.74
C ALA A 136 16.49 8.86 4.11
N GLN A 137 17.14 9.39 5.14
CA GLN A 137 16.97 10.76 5.64
C GLN A 137 18.32 11.46 5.78
N PHE A 138 18.41 12.66 5.23
CA PHE A 138 19.52 13.57 5.51
C PHE A 138 19.24 14.22 6.85
N VAL A 139 20.06 14.02 7.88
CA VAL A 139 19.75 14.56 9.22
C VAL A 139 20.36 15.94 9.37
N VAL A 140 21.69 15.99 9.39
CA VAL A 140 22.52 17.20 9.50
C VAL A 140 23.71 17.07 8.54
N PRO A 141 24.45 18.17 8.28
CA PRO A 141 25.66 18.09 7.49
C PRO A 141 26.63 17.01 8.01
N GLY A 142 27.00 16.07 7.15
CA GLY A 142 27.86 14.93 7.48
C GLY A 142 27.15 13.68 7.97
N GLU A 143 25.81 13.68 8.12
CA GLU A 143 25.06 12.54 8.67
C GLU A 143 23.84 12.15 7.82
N VAL A 144 23.76 10.86 7.49
CA VAL A 144 22.63 10.27 6.78
C VAL A 144 22.20 8.98 7.47
N VAL A 145 20.89 8.84 7.66
CA VAL A 145 20.26 7.65 8.25
C VAL A 145 19.51 6.90 7.15
N ASN A 146 19.72 5.59 7.05
CA ASN A 146 18.95 4.72 6.16
C ASN A 146 18.25 3.62 6.97
N HIS A 147 16.92 3.63 6.96
CA HIS A 147 16.10 2.68 7.71
C HIS A 147 15.92 1.31 7.04
N ALA A 148 16.41 1.11 5.82
CA ALA A 148 16.19 -0.15 5.10
C ALA A 148 17.01 -1.31 5.68
N TRP A 149 16.38 -2.49 5.77
CA TRP A 149 17.02 -3.73 6.20
C TRP A 149 16.45 -4.98 5.51
N PRO A 150 17.26 -5.97 5.10
CA PRO A 150 18.72 -6.01 5.18
C PRO A 150 19.43 -5.29 4.03
N VAL A 151 18.75 -5.12 2.89
CA VAL A 151 19.31 -4.39 1.74
C VAL A 151 19.12 -2.87 1.90
N PRO A 152 20.05 -2.02 1.41
CA PRO A 152 19.96 -0.57 1.61
C PRO A 152 18.85 0.10 0.79
N ALA A 153 18.52 -0.43 -0.38
CA ALA A 153 17.45 0.05 -1.25
C ALA A 153 17.16 -0.98 -2.36
N VAL A 154 16.00 -0.82 -3.01
CA VAL A 154 15.66 -1.49 -4.28
C VAL A 154 15.69 -0.47 -5.41
N LEU A 155 16.35 -0.83 -6.53
CA LEU A 155 16.49 0.01 -7.70
C LEU A 155 15.99 -0.70 -8.96
N TRP A 156 15.35 0.06 -9.84
CA TRP A 156 15.10 -0.33 -11.23
C TRP A 156 15.85 0.61 -12.16
N LEU A 157 16.63 0.07 -13.08
CA LEU A 157 17.45 0.82 -14.03
C LEU A 157 17.10 0.41 -15.47
N GLY A 158 16.91 1.39 -16.34
CA GLY A 158 16.67 1.11 -17.76
C GLY A 158 17.24 2.20 -18.65
N ARG A 159 17.56 1.84 -19.89
CA ARG A 159 18.01 2.80 -20.90
C ARG A 159 16.87 3.78 -21.21
N PHE A 160 17.19 5.05 -21.40
CA PHE A 160 16.22 6.05 -21.86
C PHE A 160 16.71 6.76 -23.15
N PRO A 161 15.88 6.84 -24.20
CA PRO A 161 14.62 6.12 -24.39
C PRO A 161 14.84 4.60 -24.57
N ALA A 162 13.78 3.80 -24.35
CA ALA A 162 13.85 2.33 -24.36
C ALA A 162 14.28 1.73 -25.71
N ALA A 163 13.96 2.40 -26.83
CA ALA A 163 14.30 1.88 -28.16
C ALA A 163 15.81 1.94 -28.42
N ALA A 164 16.42 0.78 -28.67
CA ALA A 164 17.63 0.73 -29.47
C ALA A 164 17.29 1.13 -30.93
N PRO A 165 18.21 1.78 -31.67
CA PRO A 165 18.01 2.01 -33.10
C PRO A 165 17.71 0.67 -33.80
N PRO A 166 16.82 0.64 -34.81
CA PRO A 166 16.57 -0.57 -35.60
C PRO A 166 17.90 -1.12 -36.15
N GLY A 167 18.17 -2.41 -35.90
CA GLY A 167 19.37 -3.11 -36.41
C GLY A 167 20.58 -3.16 -35.47
N ALA A 168 20.44 -2.78 -34.19
CA ALA A 168 21.51 -2.99 -33.20
C ALA A 168 21.69 -4.48 -32.89
N GLU A 169 22.87 -5.04 -33.18
CA GLU A 169 23.23 -6.39 -32.77
C GLU A 169 23.32 -6.52 -31.23
N PRO A 170 23.09 -7.73 -30.66
CA PRO A 170 23.32 -7.97 -29.23
C PRO A 170 24.82 -7.80 -28.91
N GLY A 171 25.14 -6.67 -28.29
CA GLY A 171 26.49 -6.30 -27.86
C GLY A 171 26.79 -6.68 -26.39
N PRO A 172 27.94 -6.21 -25.85
CA PRO A 172 28.30 -6.37 -24.42
C PRO A 172 27.21 -5.83 -23.47
N PRO A 173 27.28 -6.12 -22.14
CA PRO A 173 26.28 -5.66 -21.18
C PRO A 173 25.99 -4.18 -21.34
N SER A 174 24.70 -3.83 -21.40
CA SER A 174 24.29 -2.43 -21.54
C SER A 174 24.92 -1.58 -20.43
N ALA A 175 25.11 -0.28 -20.67
CA ALA A 175 25.65 0.61 -19.65
C ALA A 175 24.86 0.52 -18.33
N ALA A 176 23.55 0.27 -18.40
CA ALA A 176 22.69 0.03 -17.23
C ALA A 176 23.06 -1.25 -16.46
N GLU A 177 23.42 -2.34 -17.14
CA GLU A 177 23.83 -3.58 -16.48
C GLU A 177 25.18 -3.43 -15.78
N ARG A 178 26.13 -2.68 -16.36
CA ARG A 178 27.41 -2.37 -15.68
C ARG A 178 27.19 -1.60 -14.38
N VAL A 179 26.33 -0.57 -14.42
CA VAL A 179 25.92 0.17 -13.22
C VAL A 179 25.22 -0.74 -12.21
N ALA A 180 24.35 -1.64 -12.68
CA ALA A 180 23.66 -2.59 -11.81
C ALA A 180 24.63 -3.54 -11.10
N ILE A 181 25.70 -3.99 -11.75
CA ILE A 181 26.73 -4.83 -11.13
C ILE A 181 27.38 -4.13 -9.93
N ASP A 182 27.84 -2.90 -10.09
CA ASP A 182 28.49 -2.18 -8.98
C ASP A 182 27.51 -1.84 -7.84
N LEU A 183 26.27 -1.49 -8.16
CA LEU A 183 25.23 -1.32 -7.15
C LEU A 183 24.94 -2.64 -6.40
N ARG A 184 24.85 -3.78 -7.09
CA ARG A 184 24.68 -5.08 -6.42
C ARG A 184 25.88 -5.42 -5.53
N ARG A 185 27.11 -5.05 -5.92
CA ARG A 185 28.30 -5.15 -5.06
C ARG A 185 28.16 -4.29 -3.80
N GLY A 186 27.54 -3.12 -3.90
CA GLY A 186 27.12 -2.28 -2.78
C GLY A 186 25.99 -2.87 -1.93
N GLY A 187 25.49 -4.07 -2.23
CA GLY A 187 24.43 -4.74 -1.47
C GLY A 187 23.02 -4.27 -1.81
N PHE A 188 22.84 -3.46 -2.86
CA PHE A 188 21.52 -3.06 -3.34
C PHE A 188 20.81 -4.20 -4.09
N THR A 189 19.49 -4.32 -3.94
CA THR A 189 18.67 -5.06 -4.92
C THR A 189 18.55 -4.18 -6.16
N VAL A 190 18.94 -4.71 -7.33
CA VAL A 190 18.85 -3.98 -8.60
C VAL A 190 18.23 -4.82 -9.69
N HIS A 191 17.18 -4.30 -10.31
CA HIS A 191 16.52 -4.85 -11.48
C HIS A 191 16.88 -3.99 -12.71
N THR A 192 17.31 -4.62 -13.78
CA THR A 192 17.41 -3.96 -15.09
C THR A 192 16.11 -4.19 -15.86
N VAL A 193 15.58 -3.13 -16.47
CA VAL A 193 14.24 -3.10 -17.07
C VAL A 193 14.26 -2.43 -18.43
N ASP A 194 13.39 -2.90 -19.32
CA ASP A 194 13.24 -2.33 -20.66
C ASP A 194 12.38 -1.05 -20.64
N ASP A 195 11.28 -1.07 -19.88
CA ASP A 195 10.37 0.08 -19.76
C ASP A 195 10.57 0.84 -18.45
N ILE A 196 11.63 1.64 -18.39
CA ILE A 196 11.87 2.51 -17.23
C ILE A 196 10.80 3.59 -17.05
N VAL A 197 10.12 4.01 -18.13
CA VAL A 197 9.08 5.05 -18.08
C VAL A 197 7.87 4.53 -17.32
N GLY A 198 7.40 3.31 -17.63
CA GLY A 198 6.31 2.65 -16.92
C GLY A 198 6.59 2.46 -15.42
N HIS A 199 7.81 2.09 -15.06
CA HIS A 199 8.20 1.98 -13.64
C HIS A 199 8.27 3.34 -12.92
N LYS A 200 8.72 4.40 -13.60
CA LYS A 200 8.71 5.76 -13.03
C LYS A 200 7.28 6.30 -12.90
N ALA A 201 6.40 6.00 -13.85
CA ALA A 201 4.99 6.37 -13.81
C ALA A 201 4.27 5.72 -12.61
N ASP A 202 4.47 4.41 -12.38
CA ASP A 202 3.94 3.72 -11.19
C ASP A 202 4.45 4.35 -9.89
N LYS A 203 5.75 4.65 -9.80
CA LYS A 203 6.30 5.34 -8.63
C LYS A 203 5.70 6.74 -8.45
N LEU A 204 5.44 7.46 -9.54
CA LEU A 204 4.83 8.79 -9.49
C LEU A 204 3.38 8.73 -8.96
N ILE A 205 2.57 7.73 -9.36
CA ILE A 205 1.24 7.49 -8.77
C ILE A 205 1.33 7.33 -7.25
N GLY A 206 2.29 6.52 -6.79
CA GLY A 206 2.55 6.34 -5.36
C GLY A 206 2.95 7.64 -4.65
N ASN A 207 3.69 8.52 -5.33
CA ASN A 207 4.15 9.80 -4.78
C ASN A 207 3.08 10.91 -4.76
N LEU A 208 1.90 10.73 -5.38
CA LEU A 208 0.86 11.78 -5.39
C LEU A 208 0.32 12.10 -4.00
N VAL A 209 0.42 11.16 -3.05
CA VAL A 209 0.08 11.41 -1.65
C VAL A 209 1.03 12.40 -0.97
N ASN A 210 2.24 12.59 -1.50
CA ASN A 210 3.29 13.34 -0.80
C ASN A 210 2.89 14.78 -0.48
N GLY A 211 2.21 15.46 -1.41
CA GLY A 211 1.72 16.82 -1.19
C GLY A 211 0.62 16.87 -0.14
N LEU A 212 -0.25 15.87 -0.09
CA LEU A 212 -1.32 15.77 0.91
C LEU A 212 -0.76 15.47 2.31
N ASP A 213 0.09 14.46 2.44
CA ASP A 213 0.76 14.09 3.70
C ASP A 213 1.66 15.22 4.25
N ALA A 214 2.24 16.03 3.37
CA ALA A 214 3.06 17.16 3.79
C ALA A 214 2.24 18.29 4.44
N LEU A 215 0.96 18.40 4.07
CA LEU A 215 0.09 19.52 4.42
C LEU A 215 -0.95 19.15 5.47
N TYR A 216 -1.61 18.01 5.31
CA TYR A 216 -2.82 17.63 6.02
C TYR A 216 -2.63 16.39 6.89
N ARG A 217 -3.35 16.35 7.99
CA ARG A 217 -3.48 15.15 8.83
C ARG A 217 -4.26 14.05 8.08
N PRO A 218 -4.06 12.77 8.43
CA PRO A 218 -4.90 11.70 7.92
C PRO A 218 -6.39 11.96 8.21
N SER A 219 -7.21 11.88 7.16
CA SER A 219 -8.67 12.02 7.22
C SER A 219 -9.31 11.32 6.02
N GLU A 220 -10.59 11.00 6.12
CA GLU A 220 -11.36 10.45 5.00
C GLU A 220 -11.39 11.41 3.81
N LEU A 221 -11.48 12.72 4.07
CA LEU A 221 -11.50 13.74 3.01
C LEU A 221 -10.18 13.74 2.24
N ARG A 222 -9.06 13.53 2.94
CA ARG A 222 -7.73 13.40 2.34
C ARG A 222 -7.63 12.15 1.46
N ASP A 223 -8.23 11.05 1.87
CA ASP A 223 -8.25 9.82 1.06
C ASP A 223 -9.08 10.02 -0.22
N VAL A 224 -10.19 10.75 -0.16
CA VAL A 224 -10.97 11.16 -1.34
C VAL A 224 -10.15 12.09 -2.25
N ALA A 225 -9.42 13.05 -1.68
CA ALA A 225 -8.53 13.92 -2.44
C ALA A 225 -7.47 13.11 -3.19
N LEU A 226 -6.82 12.16 -2.50
CA LEU A 226 -5.82 11.28 -3.11
C LEU A 226 -6.41 10.47 -4.27
N ALA A 227 -7.60 9.91 -4.10
CA ALA A 227 -8.28 9.17 -5.16
C ALA A 227 -8.52 10.04 -6.41
N ARG A 228 -8.91 11.31 -6.23
CA ARG A 228 -9.05 12.26 -7.35
C ARG A 228 -7.72 12.56 -8.05
N LEU A 229 -6.64 12.74 -7.28
CA LEU A 229 -5.29 12.94 -7.86
C LEU A 229 -4.88 11.76 -8.75
N ARG A 230 -5.12 10.53 -8.28
CA ARG A 230 -4.80 9.30 -9.00
C ARG A 230 -5.66 9.12 -10.25
N ALA A 231 -6.97 9.36 -10.14
CA ALA A 231 -7.88 9.28 -11.29
C ALA A 231 -7.48 10.25 -12.44
N GLU A 232 -7.05 11.46 -12.10
CA GLU A 232 -6.48 12.39 -13.07
C GLU A 232 -5.19 11.87 -13.69
N ALA A 233 -4.28 11.33 -12.88
CA ALA A 233 -3.02 10.75 -13.38
C ALA A 233 -3.28 9.58 -14.35
N ASP A 234 -4.21 8.68 -14.03
CA ASP A 234 -4.59 7.57 -14.90
C ASP A 234 -5.16 8.06 -16.24
N ALA A 235 -6.03 9.09 -16.21
CA ALA A 235 -6.57 9.69 -17.42
C ALA A 235 -5.47 10.34 -18.28
N VAL A 236 -4.55 11.05 -17.64
CA VAL A 236 -3.39 11.68 -18.29
C VAL A 236 -2.47 10.64 -18.91
N TYR A 237 -2.13 9.58 -18.19
CA TYR A 237 -1.26 8.51 -18.69
C TYR A 237 -1.88 7.76 -19.87
N ARG A 238 -3.19 7.47 -19.82
CA ARG A 238 -3.89 6.91 -21.00
C ARG A 238 -3.78 7.82 -22.21
N ALA A 239 -3.98 9.13 -22.05
CA ALA A 239 -3.87 10.09 -23.15
C ALA A 239 -2.43 10.28 -23.66
N ALA A 240 -1.44 10.08 -22.78
CA ALA A 240 -0.03 10.15 -23.10
C ALA A 240 0.55 8.85 -23.68
N GLY A 241 -0.22 7.75 -23.69
CA GLY A 241 0.27 6.43 -24.08
C GLY A 241 1.29 5.84 -23.10
N ILE A 242 1.24 6.25 -21.83
CA ILE A 242 2.11 5.77 -20.76
C ILE A 242 1.37 4.67 -20.00
N THR A 243 2.00 3.50 -19.85
CA THR A 243 1.44 2.39 -19.08
C THR A 243 2.28 2.19 -17.81
N PRO A 244 1.73 2.49 -16.62
CA PRO A 244 2.41 2.19 -15.37
C PRO A 244 2.70 0.69 -15.21
N VAL A 245 3.90 0.35 -14.76
CA VAL A 245 4.32 -1.05 -14.51
C VAL A 245 4.41 -1.28 -13.01
N SER A 246 3.47 -2.07 -12.49
CA SER A 246 3.43 -2.44 -11.08
C SER A 246 4.70 -3.18 -10.65
N ARG A 247 5.17 -2.91 -9.44
CA ARG A 247 6.42 -3.45 -8.90
C ARG A 247 6.15 -4.66 -8.00
N PRO A 248 6.98 -5.72 -8.04
CA PRO A 248 6.85 -6.86 -7.13
C PRO A 248 7.05 -6.46 -5.65
N ARG A 249 6.49 -7.29 -4.74
CA ARG A 249 6.62 -7.14 -3.28
C ARG A 249 8.09 -7.28 -2.83
N GLN A 250 8.40 -6.65 -1.69
CA GLN A 250 9.63 -5.92 -1.41
C GLN A 250 10.71 -6.72 -0.64
N ASP A 251 11.98 -6.49 -0.97
CA ASP A 251 13.18 -7.16 -0.40
C ASP A 251 13.73 -6.55 0.92
N PHE A 252 13.17 -5.44 1.39
CA PHE A 252 13.55 -4.85 2.68
C PHE A 252 12.34 -4.40 3.52
N ARG A 253 12.56 -4.40 4.84
CA ARG A 253 11.69 -3.74 5.83
C ARG A 253 12.27 -2.39 6.24
N VAL A 254 11.41 -1.47 6.63
CA VAL A 254 11.81 -0.22 7.29
C VAL A 254 11.96 -0.51 8.78
N ALA A 255 13.17 -0.40 9.31
CA ALA A 255 13.49 -0.68 10.70
C ALA A 255 13.57 0.60 11.52
N ASP A 256 13.15 0.52 12.78
CA ASP A 256 13.39 1.57 13.76
C ASP A 256 14.87 1.65 14.12
N ILE A 257 15.39 2.87 14.19
CA ILE A 257 16.76 3.16 14.60
C ILE A 257 16.68 4.06 15.84
N PRO A 258 17.14 3.60 17.02
CA PRO A 258 17.12 4.41 18.23
C PRO A 258 17.77 5.79 18.01
N GLY A 259 17.10 6.85 18.45
CA GLY A 259 17.56 8.23 18.29
C GLY A 259 17.26 8.87 16.93
N HIS A 260 16.81 8.10 15.94
CA HIS A 260 16.51 8.60 14.60
C HIS A 260 15.09 8.20 14.16
N PRO A 261 14.01 8.78 14.73
CA PRO A 261 12.66 8.47 14.30
C PRO A 261 12.40 8.97 12.87
N ARG A 262 11.72 8.16 12.07
CA ARG A 262 11.33 8.57 10.71
C ARG A 262 10.13 9.53 10.77
N VAL A 263 10.34 10.78 10.36
CA VAL A 263 9.30 11.80 10.33
C VAL A 263 8.97 12.22 8.90
N GLY A 264 7.71 12.02 8.51
CA GLY A 264 7.14 12.50 7.25
C GLY A 264 7.79 11.94 5.97
N ASN A 265 7.18 12.23 4.82
CA ASN A 265 7.76 11.96 3.51
C ASN A 265 8.76 13.05 3.08
N SER A 266 9.40 12.90 1.91
CA SER A 266 10.40 13.84 1.40
C SER A 266 9.87 15.25 1.15
N THR A 267 8.58 15.41 0.83
CA THR A 267 7.94 16.72 0.65
C THR A 267 7.72 17.38 2.01
N TRP A 268 7.22 16.64 3.00
CA TRP A 268 7.10 17.11 4.39
C TRP A 268 8.44 17.59 4.94
N GLN A 269 9.51 16.81 4.75
CA GLN A 269 10.86 17.16 5.21
C GLN A 269 11.41 18.40 4.51
N SER A 270 11.06 18.61 3.22
CA SER A 270 11.46 19.81 2.48
C SER A 270 10.75 21.05 3.03
N LEU A 271 9.44 20.97 3.32
CA LEU A 271 8.69 22.06 3.94
C LEU A 271 9.20 22.37 5.36
N ALA A 272 9.48 21.34 6.17
CA ALA A 272 9.98 21.51 7.54
C ALA A 272 11.32 22.28 7.61
N ARG A 273 12.11 22.21 6.54
CA ARG A 273 13.41 22.93 6.41
C ARG A 273 13.29 24.26 5.68
N ALA A 274 12.07 24.72 5.39
CA ALA A 274 11.82 25.87 4.51
C ALA A 274 12.54 25.75 3.14
N GLY A 275 12.68 24.51 2.64
CA GLY A 275 13.34 24.21 1.37
C GLY A 275 12.36 24.14 0.19
N ARG A 276 12.91 24.16 -1.03
CA ARG A 276 12.13 23.96 -2.26
C ARG A 276 11.62 22.52 -2.36
N THR A 277 10.30 22.36 -2.46
CA THR A 277 9.66 21.07 -2.68
C THR A 277 9.73 20.63 -4.14
N GLU A 278 9.70 19.31 -4.39
CA GLU A 278 9.66 18.73 -5.75
C GLU A 278 8.24 18.61 -6.30
N ILE A 279 7.25 19.32 -5.73
CA ILE A 279 5.84 19.15 -6.09
C ILE A 279 5.57 19.41 -7.58
N ASP A 280 6.35 20.29 -8.21
CA ASP A 280 6.28 20.58 -9.65
C ASP A 280 6.64 19.39 -10.54
N PHE A 281 7.41 18.43 -10.01
CA PHE A 281 7.80 17.18 -10.68
C PHE A 281 7.03 15.96 -10.15
N LEU A 282 6.07 16.21 -9.25
CA LEU A 282 5.12 15.21 -8.75
C LEU A 282 3.74 15.51 -9.35
N SER A 283 2.85 16.16 -8.60
CA SER A 283 1.55 16.61 -9.12
C SER A 283 1.71 17.56 -10.31
N GLY A 284 2.74 18.40 -10.32
CA GLY A 284 3.03 19.27 -11.46
C GLY A 284 3.40 18.53 -12.74
N GLU A 285 3.98 17.32 -12.65
CA GLU A 285 4.25 16.47 -13.83
C GLU A 285 2.93 15.99 -14.45
N ILE A 286 1.96 15.59 -13.61
CA ILE A 286 0.61 15.23 -14.06
C ILE A 286 -0.08 16.43 -14.70
N VAL A 287 0.08 17.63 -14.12
CA VAL A 287 -0.47 18.87 -14.69
C VAL A 287 0.15 19.21 -16.04
N LEU A 288 1.48 19.08 -16.16
CA LEU A 288 2.20 19.30 -17.41
C LEU A 288 1.70 18.34 -18.51
N LEU A 289 1.67 17.04 -18.23
CA LEU A 289 1.19 16.04 -19.18
C LEU A 289 -0.28 16.26 -19.53
N GLY A 290 -1.14 16.60 -18.56
CA GLY A 290 -2.53 16.94 -18.82
C GLY A 290 -2.68 18.10 -19.80
N ARG A 291 -1.88 19.16 -19.65
CA ARG A 291 -1.86 20.29 -20.61
C ARG A 291 -1.38 19.88 -22.00
N LEU A 292 -0.34 19.04 -22.08
CA LEU A 292 0.21 18.56 -23.35
C LEU A 292 -0.77 17.66 -24.12
N HIS A 293 -1.58 16.88 -23.39
CA HIS A 293 -2.49 15.88 -23.96
C HIS A 293 -3.97 16.27 -23.89
N GLY A 294 -4.30 17.51 -23.50
CA GLY A 294 -5.67 18.02 -23.44
C GLY A 294 -6.55 17.38 -22.37
N VAL A 295 -5.97 16.84 -21.29
CA VAL A 295 -6.69 16.23 -20.17
C VAL A 295 -6.71 17.20 -18.97
N PRO A 296 -7.90 17.57 -18.45
CA PRO A 296 -8.01 18.40 -17.25
C PRO A 296 -7.42 17.73 -16.00
N THR A 297 -6.63 18.49 -15.23
CA THR A 297 -5.98 18.03 -13.99
C THR A 297 -6.17 19.00 -12.80
N PRO A 298 -7.41 19.47 -12.53
CA PRO A 298 -7.66 20.49 -11.50
C PRO A 298 -7.23 20.08 -10.09
N ALA A 299 -7.36 18.81 -9.71
CA ALA A 299 -6.99 18.32 -8.39
C ALA A 299 -5.48 18.34 -8.20
N ASN A 300 -4.71 17.84 -9.17
CA ASN A 300 -3.25 17.91 -9.14
C ASN A 300 -2.74 19.36 -9.16
N ALA A 301 -3.37 20.23 -9.95
CA ALA A 301 -3.04 21.66 -9.98
C ALA A 301 -3.32 22.34 -8.63
N ALA A 302 -4.41 21.99 -7.95
CA ALA A 302 -4.76 22.53 -6.65
C ALA A 302 -3.73 22.14 -5.57
N VAL A 303 -3.30 20.88 -5.52
CA VAL A 303 -2.26 20.41 -4.59
C VAL A 303 -0.93 21.09 -4.87
N GLN A 304 -0.52 21.14 -6.14
CA GLN A 304 0.70 21.82 -6.56
C GLN A 304 0.71 23.28 -6.06
N ALA A 305 -0.36 24.03 -6.32
CA ALA A 305 -0.49 25.41 -5.87
C ALA A 305 -0.53 25.54 -4.34
N ARG A 306 -1.19 24.61 -3.64
CA ARG A 306 -1.31 24.67 -2.17
C ARG A 306 0.01 24.39 -1.46
N VAL A 307 0.81 23.44 -1.95
CA VAL A 307 2.14 23.14 -1.42
C VAL A 307 3.08 24.33 -1.61
N HIS A 308 3.07 24.98 -2.77
CA HIS A 308 3.85 26.21 -2.99
C HIS A 308 3.47 27.33 -2.03
N ARG A 309 2.16 27.58 -1.86
CA ARG A 309 1.67 28.58 -0.89
C ARG A 309 2.09 28.25 0.53
N ALA A 310 2.08 26.97 0.92
CA ALA A 310 2.50 26.55 2.24
C ALA A 310 3.99 26.83 2.51
N GLY A 311 4.85 26.57 1.52
CA GLY A 311 6.28 26.92 1.60
C GLY A 311 6.52 28.42 1.75
N THR A 312 5.84 29.25 0.95
CA THR A 312 5.98 30.72 1.00
C THR A 312 5.44 31.32 2.30
N ASN A 313 4.33 30.78 2.83
CA ASN A 313 3.66 31.32 4.02
C ASN A 313 4.22 30.73 5.34
N GLY A 314 5.24 29.87 5.28
CA GLY A 314 5.81 29.23 6.47
C GLY A 314 4.83 28.34 7.23
N ILE A 315 3.90 27.68 6.52
CA ILE A 315 2.92 26.80 7.15
C ILE A 315 3.65 25.59 7.78
N THR A 316 3.35 25.32 9.04
CA THR A 316 3.87 24.14 9.72
C THR A 316 3.41 22.86 9.00
N PRO A 317 4.32 21.95 8.62
CA PRO A 317 3.95 20.72 7.93
C PRO A 317 2.94 19.87 8.73
N GLY A 318 1.94 19.30 8.06
CA GLY A 318 0.88 18.49 8.68
C GLY A 318 -0.07 19.25 9.60
N SER A 319 -0.08 20.59 9.56
CA SER A 319 -0.93 21.41 10.43
C SER A 319 -2.31 21.71 9.87
N LEU A 320 -2.55 21.51 8.57
CA LEU A 320 -3.81 21.84 7.92
C LEU A 320 -4.87 20.77 8.17
N ASP A 321 -6.13 21.19 8.17
CA ASP A 321 -7.30 20.39 8.48
C ASP A 321 -8.20 20.17 7.25
N ASP A 322 -9.33 19.49 7.47
CA ASP A 322 -10.30 19.18 6.43
C ASP A 322 -11.02 20.42 5.89
N ALA A 323 -11.09 21.52 6.64
CA ALA A 323 -11.69 22.76 6.16
C ALA A 323 -10.79 23.42 5.11
N ASP A 324 -9.48 23.48 5.35
CA ASP A 324 -8.51 23.94 4.35
C ASP A 324 -8.46 23.00 3.14
N LEU A 325 -8.56 21.69 3.38
CA LEU A 325 -8.60 20.69 2.32
C LEU A 325 -9.83 20.86 1.42
N ALA A 326 -11.03 21.03 1.99
CA ALA A 326 -12.25 21.31 1.24
C ALA A 326 -12.17 22.64 0.46
N ALA A 327 -11.49 23.65 1.01
CA ALA A 327 -11.25 24.91 0.30
C ALA A 327 -10.23 24.76 -0.85
N THR A 328 -9.23 23.89 -0.67
CA THR A 328 -8.24 23.59 -1.71
C THR A 328 -8.86 22.83 -2.88
N PHE A 329 -9.85 21.98 -2.61
CA PHE A 329 -10.55 21.21 -3.62
C PHE A 329 -12.05 21.54 -3.62
N PRO A 330 -12.50 22.55 -4.38
CA PRO A 330 -13.93 22.87 -4.48
C PRO A 330 -14.76 21.65 -4.91
N GLY A 331 -15.83 21.35 -4.17
CA GLY A 331 -16.66 20.16 -4.41
C GLY A 331 -16.00 18.84 -3.99
N LEU A 332 -14.89 18.89 -3.25
CA LEU A 332 -14.38 17.75 -2.50
C LEU A 332 -15.23 17.59 -1.25
N THR A 333 -16.07 16.57 -1.27
CA THR A 333 -16.81 16.13 -0.10
C THR A 333 -16.17 14.81 0.32
N THR A 334 -16.11 14.54 1.63
CA THR A 334 -16.09 13.14 2.07
C THR A 334 -17.30 12.49 1.39
N ALA A 335 -17.24 11.20 1.07
CA ALA A 335 -18.33 10.54 0.37
C ALA A 335 -19.60 10.46 1.24
N ALA A 336 -20.24 11.59 1.56
CA ALA A 336 -21.69 11.73 1.61
C ALA A 336 -22.28 11.83 0.18
N GLY A 337 -21.44 11.91 -0.86
CA GLY A 337 -21.87 12.02 -2.28
C GLY A 337 -21.49 10.85 -3.20
N ASP A 338 -20.75 9.85 -2.72
CA ASP A 338 -20.44 8.61 -3.47
C ASP A 338 -20.86 7.35 -2.70
N HIS A 339 -21.47 7.52 -1.52
CA HIS A 339 -22.54 6.64 -1.12
C HIS A 339 -23.69 6.93 -2.09
N ASP A 340 -24.14 5.91 -2.81
CA ASP A 340 -25.59 5.82 -3.03
C ASP A 340 -26.23 6.18 -1.68
N PRO A 341 -26.99 7.29 -1.54
CA PRO A 341 -27.56 7.70 -0.26
C PRO A 341 -28.50 6.63 0.33
N ALA A 342 -28.82 5.56 -0.42
CA ALA A 342 -29.45 4.35 0.09
C ALA A 342 -28.50 3.35 0.79
N ARG A 343 -27.18 3.44 0.59
CA ARG A 343 -26.20 2.44 1.04
C ARG A 343 -25.50 2.85 2.34
N LYS A 344 -25.90 2.16 3.40
CA LYS A 344 -25.42 2.38 4.78
C LYS A 344 -23.92 2.04 4.94
N PRO A 345 -23.20 2.73 5.84
CA PRO A 345 -21.82 2.41 6.17
C PRO A 345 -21.67 0.95 6.62
N VAL A 346 -20.56 0.32 6.26
CA VAL A 346 -20.21 -1.07 6.60
C VAL A 346 -19.18 -1.11 7.73
N LEU A 347 -18.20 -0.20 7.68
CA LEU A 347 -17.12 -0.08 8.64
C LEU A 347 -17.32 1.14 9.55
N ILE A 348 -16.72 1.10 10.74
CA ILE A 348 -16.57 2.25 11.65
C ILE A 348 -15.11 2.37 12.07
N SER A 349 -14.56 3.58 12.08
CA SER A 349 -13.19 3.83 12.54
C SER A 349 -13.09 3.79 14.06
N VAL A 350 -11.89 3.54 14.58
CA VAL A 350 -11.62 3.55 16.04
C VAL A 350 -11.91 4.90 16.68
N ASP A 351 -11.63 6.00 15.98
CA ASP A 351 -11.89 7.36 16.46
C ASP A 351 -13.40 7.66 16.50
N GLU A 352 -14.13 7.24 15.46
CA GLU A 352 -15.57 7.42 15.44
C GLU A 352 -16.26 6.58 16.51
N LEU A 353 -15.81 5.34 16.71
CA LEU A 353 -16.32 4.51 17.80
C LEU A 353 -16.03 5.12 19.17
N HIS A 354 -14.82 5.65 19.38
CA HIS A 354 -14.44 6.29 20.63
C HIS A 354 -15.33 7.51 20.93
N ARG A 355 -15.63 8.34 19.93
CA ARG A 355 -16.59 9.45 20.09
C ARG A 355 -18.00 8.95 20.43
N ARG A 356 -18.50 7.95 19.70
CA ARG A 356 -19.85 7.39 19.91
C ARG A 356 -20.01 6.69 21.25
N ALA A 357 -18.95 6.14 21.80
CA ALA A 357 -18.97 5.51 23.12
C ALA A 357 -19.31 6.50 24.24
N ALA A 358 -19.14 7.81 24.03
CA ALA A 358 -19.49 8.87 24.98
C ALA A 358 -20.90 9.46 24.76
N GLU A 359 -21.65 9.00 23.74
CA GLU A 359 -23.02 9.45 23.48
C GLU A 359 -24.01 8.91 24.51
N ALA A 360 -25.20 9.51 24.57
CA ALA A 360 -26.29 9.06 25.44
C ALA A 360 -26.81 7.65 25.10
N ASP A 361 -26.67 7.24 23.82
CA ASP A 361 -27.06 5.93 23.32
C ASP A 361 -25.89 5.28 22.54
N PRO A 362 -24.89 4.75 23.27
CA PRO A 362 -23.70 4.16 22.65
C PRO A 362 -24.02 2.81 22.00
N PRO A 363 -23.33 2.43 20.92
CA PRO A 363 -23.55 1.15 20.27
C PRO A 363 -23.27 -0.04 21.21
N VAL A 364 -23.98 -1.14 20.99
CA VAL A 364 -23.65 -2.42 21.62
C VAL A 364 -22.39 -2.96 20.96
N LEU A 365 -21.35 -3.16 21.76
CA LEU A 365 -20.06 -3.66 21.29
C LEU A 365 -19.99 -5.17 21.47
N LEU A 366 -19.71 -5.91 20.40
CA LEU A 366 -19.56 -7.36 20.40
C LEU A 366 -18.13 -7.74 20.07
N ASP A 367 -17.47 -8.42 20.99
CA ASP A 367 -16.13 -8.98 20.85
C ASP A 367 -16.23 -10.42 20.35
N VAL A 368 -15.89 -10.65 19.09
CA VAL A 368 -16.02 -11.94 18.41
C VAL A 368 -14.64 -12.56 18.18
N ARG A 369 -13.77 -12.50 19.18
CA ARG A 369 -12.43 -13.09 19.06
C ARG A 369 -12.48 -14.61 18.97
N TRP A 370 -12.10 -15.10 17.80
CA TRP A 370 -11.99 -16.52 17.49
C TRP A 370 -10.83 -16.73 16.51
N ALA A 371 -10.09 -17.81 16.70
CA ALA A 371 -9.09 -18.30 15.75
C ALA A 371 -9.18 -19.82 15.68
N LEU A 372 -9.05 -20.38 14.47
CA LEU A 372 -9.15 -21.82 14.28
C LEU A 372 -8.07 -22.54 15.11
N GLY A 373 -8.51 -23.44 15.98
CA GLY A 373 -7.62 -24.21 16.87
C GLY A 373 -7.26 -23.51 18.19
N ASP A 374 -7.75 -22.29 18.44
CA ASP A 374 -7.58 -21.60 19.72
C ASP A 374 -8.90 -21.58 20.51
N PRO A 375 -9.03 -22.38 21.59
CA PRO A 375 -10.24 -22.41 22.41
C PRO A 375 -10.32 -21.26 23.43
N HIS A 376 -9.32 -20.38 23.52
CA HIS A 376 -9.18 -19.41 24.62
C HIS A 376 -9.78 -18.03 24.32
N GLY A 377 -10.70 -17.92 23.34
CA GLY A 377 -11.33 -16.65 22.95
C GLY A 377 -11.90 -15.85 24.14
N GLU A 378 -12.60 -16.53 25.06
CA GLU A 378 -13.16 -15.89 26.25
C GLU A 378 -12.07 -15.41 27.23
N GLN A 379 -10.96 -16.15 27.34
CA GLN A 379 -9.84 -15.74 28.18
C GLN A 379 -9.17 -14.49 27.61
N HIS A 380 -8.92 -14.45 26.30
CA HIS A 380 -8.40 -13.25 25.63
C HIS A 380 -9.30 -12.05 25.87
N TYR A 381 -10.63 -12.24 25.86
CA TYR A 381 -11.60 -11.22 26.25
C TYR A 381 -11.39 -10.71 27.68
N ARG A 382 -11.27 -11.63 28.64
CA ARG A 382 -11.00 -11.27 30.04
C ARG A 382 -9.68 -10.55 30.23
N ASP A 383 -8.67 -10.86 29.43
CA ASP A 383 -7.34 -10.27 29.54
C ASP A 383 -7.27 -8.84 28.97
N GLY A 384 -8.24 -8.43 28.15
CA GLY A 384 -8.34 -7.05 27.66
C GLY A 384 -9.33 -6.90 26.50
N HIS A 385 -10.33 -6.04 26.65
CA HIS A 385 -11.36 -5.76 25.63
C HIS A 385 -11.76 -4.28 25.61
N LEU A 386 -12.55 -3.87 24.61
CA LEU A 386 -13.10 -2.52 24.54
C LEU A 386 -14.06 -2.26 25.71
N PRO A 387 -14.04 -1.07 26.34
CA PRO A 387 -14.95 -0.75 27.45
C PRO A 387 -16.42 -1.01 27.10
N GLY A 388 -17.06 -1.91 27.86
CA GLY A 388 -18.48 -2.24 27.69
C GLY A 388 -18.80 -3.29 26.62
N ALA A 389 -17.77 -3.90 26.00
CA ALA A 389 -17.97 -4.98 25.03
C ALA A 389 -18.44 -6.28 25.67
N VAL A 390 -19.30 -7.01 24.96
CA VAL A 390 -19.82 -8.32 25.31
C VAL A 390 -19.08 -9.37 24.49
N PHE A 391 -18.54 -10.40 25.14
CA PHE A 391 -17.95 -11.53 24.44
C PHE A 391 -19.02 -12.34 23.70
N VAL A 392 -18.72 -12.72 22.46
CA VAL A 392 -19.58 -13.54 21.60
C VAL A 392 -18.78 -14.75 21.14
N ASP A 393 -19.25 -15.93 21.53
CA ASP A 393 -18.63 -17.19 21.12
C ASP A 393 -19.10 -17.57 19.71
N LEU A 394 -18.16 -17.59 18.76
CA LEU A 394 -18.44 -17.94 17.38
C LEU A 394 -18.98 -19.37 17.22
N GLU A 395 -18.43 -20.33 17.97
CA GLU A 395 -18.79 -21.74 17.82
C GLU A 395 -20.20 -22.04 18.34
N THR A 396 -20.58 -21.42 19.46
CA THR A 396 -21.83 -21.75 20.15
C THR A 396 -22.96 -20.76 19.91
N GLU A 397 -22.65 -19.51 19.55
CA GLU A 397 -23.66 -18.45 19.38
C GLU A 397 -23.80 -17.96 17.93
N LEU A 398 -22.79 -18.18 17.07
CA LEU A 398 -22.78 -17.77 15.65
C LEU A 398 -22.75 -18.94 14.66
N ALA A 399 -22.88 -20.18 15.15
CA ALA A 399 -22.96 -21.39 14.36
C ALA A 399 -23.89 -22.41 14.99
N ALA A 400 -24.50 -23.25 14.16
CA ALA A 400 -25.09 -24.51 14.62
C ALA A 400 -24.00 -25.59 14.73
N PRO A 401 -24.27 -26.74 15.39
CA PRO A 401 -23.34 -27.87 15.38
C PRO A 401 -23.00 -28.32 13.95
N GLY A 402 -21.72 -28.57 13.69
CA GLY A 402 -21.24 -29.01 12.38
C GLY A 402 -21.82 -30.36 11.94
N SER A 403 -21.98 -30.53 10.63
CA SER A 403 -22.45 -31.78 10.00
C SER A 403 -21.82 -31.92 8.60
N PRO A 404 -21.74 -33.15 8.04
CA PRO A 404 -21.27 -33.34 6.66
C PRO A 404 -22.05 -32.49 5.65
N GLU A 405 -23.36 -32.34 5.83
CA GLU A 405 -24.23 -31.61 4.92
C GLU A 405 -24.17 -30.08 5.15
N GLY A 406 -24.05 -29.65 6.41
CA GLY A 406 -24.06 -28.24 6.79
C GLY A 406 -22.67 -27.59 6.86
N GLY A 407 -21.59 -28.38 6.79
CA GLY A 407 -20.22 -27.94 6.98
C GLY A 407 -19.86 -27.75 8.46
N ARG A 408 -18.69 -27.17 8.74
CA ARG A 408 -18.19 -26.97 10.10
C ARG A 408 -18.92 -25.88 10.89
N HIS A 409 -19.37 -24.81 10.23
CA HIS A 409 -20.08 -23.69 10.87
C HIS A 409 -21.40 -23.37 10.14
N PRO A 410 -22.38 -24.29 10.14
CA PRO A 410 -23.69 -24.04 9.55
C PRO A 410 -24.36 -22.81 10.20
N LEU A 411 -25.33 -22.21 9.50
CA LEU A 411 -26.10 -21.10 10.06
C LEU A 411 -26.87 -21.56 11.31
N PRO A 412 -26.86 -20.79 12.42
CA PRO A 412 -27.72 -21.06 13.56
C PRO A 412 -29.18 -20.85 13.17
N SER A 413 -30.09 -21.49 13.90
CA SER A 413 -31.52 -21.17 13.77
C SER A 413 -31.76 -19.72 14.21
N VAL A 414 -32.81 -19.09 13.68
CA VAL A 414 -33.17 -17.71 14.04
C VAL A 414 -33.47 -17.60 15.53
N GLU A 415 -34.04 -18.65 16.13
CA GLU A 415 -34.38 -18.72 17.56
C GLU A 415 -33.13 -18.72 18.44
N LEU A 416 -32.10 -19.51 18.07
CA LEU A 416 -30.83 -19.55 18.79
C LEU A 416 -30.09 -18.21 18.69
N LEU A 417 -30.00 -17.65 17.48
CA LEU A 417 -29.36 -16.36 17.26
C LEU A 417 -30.11 -15.23 17.99
N GLN A 418 -31.46 -15.28 18.01
CA GLN A 418 -32.26 -14.30 18.75
C GLN A 418 -32.03 -14.42 20.25
N ALA A 419 -31.98 -15.64 20.80
CA ALA A 419 -31.68 -15.85 22.21
C ALA A 419 -30.30 -15.27 22.59
N ALA A 420 -29.29 -15.46 21.75
CA ALA A 420 -27.96 -14.86 21.93
C ALA A 420 -28.00 -13.32 21.82
N ALA A 421 -28.63 -12.78 20.77
CA ALA A 421 -28.80 -11.34 20.56
C ALA A 421 -29.49 -10.62 21.73
N ARG A 422 -30.48 -11.28 22.36
CA ARG A 422 -31.13 -10.78 23.57
C ARG A 422 -30.16 -10.75 24.75
N ARG A 423 -29.36 -11.81 24.96
CA ARG A 423 -28.32 -11.84 26.03
C ARG A 423 -27.24 -10.79 25.82
N TRP A 424 -26.87 -10.49 24.58
CA TRP A 424 -25.92 -9.42 24.28
C TRP A 424 -26.50 -8.01 24.53
N GLY A 425 -27.82 -7.89 24.72
CA GLY A 425 -28.49 -6.63 25.01
C GLY A 425 -28.65 -5.72 23.78
N ILE A 426 -28.78 -6.29 22.58
CA ILE A 426 -28.95 -5.52 21.33
C ILE A 426 -30.27 -4.74 21.38
N THR A 427 -30.18 -3.42 21.44
CA THR A 427 -31.34 -2.49 21.51
C THR A 427 -31.32 -1.42 20.41
N GLY A 428 -30.23 -1.33 19.64
CA GLY A 428 -30.03 -0.33 18.60
C GLY A 428 -28.81 -0.65 17.74
N ARG A 429 -27.91 0.32 17.58
CA ARG A 429 -26.67 0.21 16.80
C ARG A 429 -25.74 -0.85 17.39
N VAL A 430 -25.16 -1.70 16.54
CA VAL A 430 -24.21 -2.75 16.93
C VAL A 430 -22.89 -2.52 16.24
N VAL A 431 -21.79 -2.63 16.99
CA VAL A 431 -20.44 -2.66 16.46
C VAL A 431 -19.80 -3.98 16.82
N VAL A 432 -19.38 -4.74 15.81
CA VAL A 432 -18.66 -6.00 15.99
C VAL A 432 -17.18 -5.79 15.75
N TYR A 433 -16.32 -6.45 16.53
CA TYR A 433 -14.89 -6.42 16.33
C TYR A 433 -14.23 -7.72 16.77
N ASP A 434 -13.00 -7.93 16.31
CA ASP A 434 -12.12 -9.00 16.77
C ASP A 434 -10.67 -8.48 16.87
N ASN A 435 -9.70 -9.38 16.93
CA ASN A 435 -8.27 -9.06 16.93
C ASN A 435 -7.51 -9.73 15.78
N THR A 436 -8.20 -10.11 14.71
CA THR A 436 -7.63 -10.89 13.59
C THR A 436 -7.96 -10.26 12.23
N GLY A 437 -8.21 -8.95 12.20
CA GLY A 437 -8.51 -8.20 10.97
C GLY A 437 -9.97 -8.32 10.53
N GLY A 438 -10.90 -8.59 11.45
CA GLY A 438 -12.33 -8.67 11.16
C GLY A 438 -12.81 -10.04 10.65
N LEU A 439 -11.95 -11.07 10.64
CA LEU A 439 -12.28 -12.39 10.11
C LEU A 439 -13.47 -13.04 10.81
N ALA A 440 -13.48 -13.03 12.14
CA ALA A 440 -14.53 -13.66 12.94
C ALA A 440 -15.68 -12.66 13.21
N ALA A 441 -15.35 -11.39 13.42
CA ALA A 441 -16.34 -10.32 13.59
C ALA A 441 -17.27 -10.19 12.38
N ALA A 442 -16.75 -10.39 11.16
CA ALA A 442 -17.57 -10.35 9.96
C ALA A 442 -18.68 -11.40 9.94
N ARG A 443 -18.51 -12.55 10.61
CA ARG A 443 -19.56 -13.56 10.74
C ARG A 443 -20.74 -13.03 11.56
N ALA A 444 -20.47 -12.36 12.68
CA ALA A 444 -21.50 -11.70 13.49
C ALA A 444 -22.19 -10.57 12.70
N TRP A 445 -21.40 -9.75 11.99
CA TRP A 445 -21.91 -8.70 11.11
C TRP A 445 -22.91 -9.27 10.10
N TRP A 446 -22.52 -10.35 9.40
CA TRP A 446 -23.33 -10.95 8.36
C TRP A 446 -24.60 -11.59 8.94
N LEU A 447 -24.50 -12.36 10.02
CA LEU A 447 -25.64 -13.03 10.65
C LEU A 447 -26.68 -12.05 11.19
N LEU A 448 -26.24 -10.98 11.86
CA LEU A 448 -27.15 -9.96 12.37
C LEU A 448 -27.89 -9.27 11.23
N ARG A 449 -27.20 -8.96 10.13
CA ARG A 449 -27.83 -8.38 8.93
C ARG A 449 -28.76 -9.36 8.22
N TRP A 450 -28.35 -10.62 8.06
CA TRP A 450 -29.18 -11.71 7.54
C TRP A 450 -30.45 -11.92 8.38
N ALA A 451 -30.35 -11.67 9.68
CA ALA A 451 -31.44 -11.74 10.65
C ALA A 451 -32.25 -10.42 10.79
N GLY A 452 -31.96 -9.40 9.98
CA GLY A 452 -32.74 -8.17 9.87
C GLY A 452 -32.28 -7.00 10.74
N VAL A 453 -31.15 -7.11 11.43
CA VAL A 453 -30.53 -5.98 12.14
C VAL A 453 -29.89 -5.03 11.12
N ARG A 454 -30.37 -3.79 11.07
CA ARG A 454 -30.03 -2.85 10.00
C ARG A 454 -28.79 -2.01 10.25
N GLU A 455 -28.41 -1.80 11.52
CA GLU A 455 -27.32 -0.93 11.94
C GLU A 455 -26.21 -1.75 12.60
N VAL A 456 -25.52 -2.54 11.77
CA VAL A 456 -24.39 -3.36 12.20
C VAL A 456 -23.15 -2.88 11.46
N LEU A 457 -22.16 -2.41 12.20
CA LEU A 457 -20.89 -1.93 11.69
C LEU A 457 -19.76 -2.83 12.17
N LEU A 458 -18.73 -3.00 11.36
CA LEU A 458 -17.49 -3.68 11.76
C LEU A 458 -16.42 -2.65 12.11
N LEU A 459 -15.78 -2.79 13.26
CA LEU A 459 -14.69 -1.90 13.68
C LEU A 459 -13.45 -2.14 12.81
N ASP A 460 -13.11 -1.14 11.99
CA ASP A 460 -11.96 -1.24 11.09
C ASP A 460 -10.65 -1.34 11.89
N GLY A 461 -9.87 -2.39 11.61
CA GLY A 461 -8.65 -2.69 12.33
C GLY A 461 -8.81 -3.36 13.71
N GLY A 462 -10.04 -3.48 14.21
CA GLY A 462 -10.37 -4.21 15.45
C GLY A 462 -9.63 -3.71 16.70
N LEU A 463 -9.40 -4.63 17.65
CA LEU A 463 -8.75 -4.35 18.93
C LEU A 463 -7.31 -3.82 18.75
N ALA A 464 -6.56 -4.35 17.78
CA ALA A 464 -5.21 -3.91 17.48
C ALA A 464 -5.15 -2.42 17.09
N ALA A 465 -6.05 -1.97 16.22
CA ALA A 465 -6.12 -0.55 15.84
C ALA A 465 -6.58 0.35 17.00
N TRP A 466 -7.51 -0.15 17.84
CA TRP A 466 -7.97 0.57 19.03
C TRP A 466 -6.82 0.83 20.01
N GLN A 467 -6.00 -0.19 20.29
CA GLN A 467 -4.82 -0.07 21.15
C GLN A 467 -3.75 0.81 20.51
N ALA A 468 -3.52 0.70 19.20
CA ALA A 468 -2.57 1.55 18.48
C ALA A 468 -2.95 3.04 18.52
N ALA A 469 -4.25 3.35 18.57
CA ALA A 469 -4.76 4.71 18.77
C ALA A 469 -4.63 5.22 20.21
N GLY A 470 -4.13 4.39 21.14
CA GLY A 470 -3.93 4.77 22.55
C GLY A 470 -5.21 4.76 23.38
N TYR A 471 -6.31 4.18 22.87
CA TYR A 471 -7.56 4.11 23.61
C TYR A 471 -7.53 3.02 24.69
N ALA A 472 -8.22 3.28 25.79
CA ALA A 472 -8.23 2.39 26.95
C ALA A 472 -8.87 1.03 26.63
N VAL A 473 -8.30 -0.02 27.20
CA VAL A 473 -8.90 -1.36 27.27
C VAL A 473 -9.21 -1.69 28.72
N VAL A 474 -10.17 -2.58 28.95
CA VAL A 474 -10.56 -3.05 30.28
C VAL A 474 -10.38 -4.55 30.39
N THR A 475 -10.08 -5.03 31.60
CA THR A 475 -9.93 -6.45 31.92
C THR A 475 -11.16 -6.98 32.66
N GLY A 476 -11.32 -8.30 32.72
CA GLY A 476 -12.45 -8.98 33.36
C GLY A 476 -13.63 -9.14 32.42
N VAL A 477 -14.84 -9.20 32.97
CA VAL A 477 -16.07 -9.26 32.18
C VAL A 477 -16.83 -7.95 32.31
N ALA A 478 -17.39 -7.45 31.21
CA ALA A 478 -18.26 -6.29 31.26
C ALA A 478 -19.48 -6.55 32.16
N ARG A 479 -20.06 -5.47 32.71
CA ARG A 479 -21.30 -5.59 33.48
C ARG A 479 -22.40 -6.17 32.57
N PRO A 480 -23.17 -7.17 33.05
CA PRO A 480 -24.28 -7.72 32.28
C PRO A 480 -25.23 -6.62 31.81
N ARG A 481 -25.56 -6.62 30.52
CA ARG A 481 -26.61 -5.76 29.97
C ARG A 481 -27.97 -6.40 30.26
N PRO A 482 -29.04 -5.62 30.50
CA PRO A 482 -30.39 -6.16 30.49
C PRO A 482 -30.66 -6.87 29.16
N ALA A 483 -31.34 -8.02 29.23
CA ALA A 483 -31.75 -8.71 28.02
C ALA A 483 -32.64 -7.80 27.18
N SER A 484 -32.42 -7.77 25.86
CA SER A 484 -33.24 -6.96 24.97
C SER A 484 -34.51 -7.69 24.52
N GLU A 485 -35.45 -6.93 23.95
CA GLU A 485 -36.68 -7.45 23.35
C GLU A 485 -36.56 -7.60 21.82
N ILE A 486 -35.33 -7.71 21.29
CA ILE A 486 -35.10 -7.81 19.84
C ILE A 486 -35.82 -9.02 19.25
N VAL A 487 -36.40 -8.83 18.06
CA VAL A 487 -37.04 -9.87 17.25
C VAL A 487 -36.28 -9.98 15.94
N LEU A 488 -35.76 -11.17 15.65
CA LEU A 488 -34.97 -11.46 14.46
C LEU A 488 -35.80 -12.18 13.41
N ARG A 489 -35.45 -11.96 12.13
CA ARG A 489 -36.06 -12.63 10.98
C ARG A 489 -34.96 -12.96 9.97
N GLY A 490 -34.68 -14.25 9.79
CA GLY A 490 -33.68 -14.71 8.81
C GLY A 490 -34.05 -14.39 7.36
N GLY A 491 -33.09 -14.59 6.45
CA GLY A 491 -33.29 -14.47 5.01
C GLY A 491 -33.23 -13.05 4.44
N GLN A 492 -32.73 -12.07 5.20
CA GLN A 492 -32.59 -10.68 4.73
C GLN A 492 -31.32 -10.44 3.91
N LEU A 493 -30.42 -11.43 3.85
CA LEU A 493 -29.27 -11.47 2.95
C LEU A 493 -29.31 -12.76 2.13
N PRO A 494 -28.85 -12.73 0.87
CA PRO A 494 -28.91 -13.89 0.00
C PRO A 494 -27.93 -14.98 0.47
N THR A 495 -28.38 -16.22 0.35
CA THR A 495 -27.59 -17.42 0.58
C THR A 495 -27.65 -18.32 -0.64
N LEU A 496 -26.63 -19.14 -0.84
CA LEU A 496 -26.59 -20.18 -1.84
C LEU A 496 -26.67 -21.56 -1.17
N THR A 497 -27.37 -22.47 -1.81
CA THR A 497 -27.21 -23.91 -1.64
C THR A 497 -25.97 -24.38 -2.38
N ALA A 498 -25.57 -25.63 -2.15
CA ALA A 498 -24.44 -26.22 -2.85
C ALA A 498 -24.68 -26.30 -4.38
N ASP A 499 -25.91 -26.59 -4.81
CA ASP A 499 -26.24 -26.65 -6.25
C ASP A 499 -26.27 -25.27 -6.90
N GLU A 500 -26.76 -24.25 -6.21
CA GLU A 500 -26.70 -22.86 -6.68
C GLU A 500 -25.25 -22.37 -6.77
N ALA A 501 -24.39 -22.73 -5.81
CA ALA A 501 -22.96 -22.43 -5.88
C ALA A 501 -22.31 -23.12 -7.10
N ALA A 502 -22.66 -24.39 -7.37
CA ALA A 502 -22.17 -25.13 -8.54
C ALA A 502 -22.57 -24.49 -9.87
N ALA A 503 -23.79 -23.95 -9.96
CA ALA A 503 -24.34 -23.36 -11.18
C ALA A 503 -23.87 -21.92 -11.41
N LEU A 504 -23.50 -21.19 -10.36
CA LEU A 504 -23.20 -19.75 -10.42
C LEU A 504 -22.14 -19.35 -11.46
N PRO A 505 -21.02 -20.08 -11.67
CA PRO A 505 -20.04 -19.74 -12.71
C PRO A 505 -20.60 -19.67 -14.14
N GLY A 506 -21.81 -20.19 -14.39
CA GLY A 506 -22.51 -20.09 -15.67
C GLY A 506 -23.19 -18.74 -15.91
N THR A 507 -23.50 -17.97 -14.85
CA THR A 507 -24.26 -16.71 -14.94
C THR A 507 -23.62 -15.55 -14.17
N GLY A 508 -22.62 -15.83 -13.35
CA GLY A 508 -21.90 -14.87 -12.51
C GLY A 508 -20.56 -15.42 -12.03
N THR A 509 -20.13 -14.99 -10.84
CA THR A 509 -18.82 -15.34 -10.29
C THR A 509 -18.93 -15.98 -8.90
N LEU A 510 -18.41 -17.20 -8.75
CA LEU A 510 -18.22 -17.84 -7.45
C LEU A 510 -16.79 -17.56 -6.95
N VAL A 511 -16.68 -16.96 -5.77
CA VAL A 511 -15.40 -16.58 -5.15
C VAL A 511 -15.04 -17.58 -4.04
N ASP A 512 -13.83 -18.13 -4.12
CA ASP A 512 -13.18 -18.84 -3.02
C ASP A 512 -12.28 -17.88 -2.24
N ALA A 513 -12.67 -17.61 -0.99
CA ALA A 513 -11.99 -16.65 -0.12
C ALA A 513 -10.80 -17.24 0.67
N ARG A 514 -10.46 -18.53 0.46
CA ARG A 514 -9.34 -19.21 1.12
C ARG A 514 -7.99 -18.78 0.54
N ALA A 515 -6.92 -19.14 1.25
CA ALA A 515 -5.55 -19.00 0.76
C ALA A 515 -5.35 -19.78 -0.54
N ALA A 516 -4.47 -19.27 -1.40
CA ALA A 516 -4.34 -19.75 -2.78
C ALA A 516 -3.85 -21.21 -2.86
N GLU A 517 -2.98 -21.63 -1.95
CA GLU A 517 -2.49 -23.01 -1.81
C GLU A 517 -3.62 -24.00 -1.44
N ARG A 518 -4.62 -23.56 -0.68
CA ARG A 518 -5.81 -24.37 -0.36
C ARG A 518 -6.73 -24.50 -1.57
N TYR A 519 -6.93 -23.42 -2.30
CA TYR A 519 -7.70 -23.40 -3.54
C TYR A 519 -7.06 -24.33 -4.59
N ARG A 520 -5.74 -24.23 -4.82
CA ARG A 520 -5.03 -25.09 -5.79
C ARG A 520 -5.01 -26.57 -5.39
N GLY A 521 -5.32 -26.90 -4.15
CA GLY A 521 -5.32 -28.26 -3.62
C GLY A 521 -3.94 -28.76 -3.21
N GLU A 522 -2.98 -27.85 -2.98
CA GLU A 522 -1.62 -28.18 -2.55
C GLU A 522 -1.55 -28.50 -1.06
N VAL A 523 -2.37 -27.81 -0.27
CA VAL A 523 -2.45 -27.95 1.18
C VAL A 523 -3.91 -27.99 1.60
N GLU A 524 -4.33 -29.06 2.28
CA GLU A 524 -5.63 -29.10 2.94
C GLU A 524 -5.49 -29.71 4.35
N PRO A 525 -5.39 -28.85 5.38
CA PRO A 525 -5.09 -29.32 6.74
C PRO A 525 -6.35 -29.69 7.53
N VAL A 526 -7.56 -29.41 7.05
CA VAL A 526 -8.78 -29.51 7.87
C VAL A 526 -9.92 -30.28 7.20
N ASP A 527 -10.11 -30.13 5.89
CA ASP A 527 -11.23 -30.70 5.14
C ASP A 527 -10.85 -32.05 4.48
N PRO A 528 -11.80 -32.98 4.25
CA PRO A 528 -11.49 -34.34 3.79
C PRO A 528 -10.92 -34.44 2.36
N ARG A 529 -11.11 -33.40 1.54
CA ARG A 529 -10.60 -33.35 0.15
C ARG A 529 -9.96 -31.99 -0.12
N ALA A 530 -8.79 -32.00 -0.75
CA ALA A 530 -8.08 -30.80 -1.20
C ALA A 530 -8.60 -30.31 -2.56
N GLY A 531 -8.55 -29.01 -2.82
CA GLY A 531 -8.99 -28.39 -4.07
C GLY A 531 -10.06 -27.33 -3.86
N HIS A 532 -10.83 -27.04 -4.90
CA HIS A 532 -11.88 -26.01 -4.91
C HIS A 532 -13.13 -26.43 -5.70
N ILE A 533 -14.20 -25.66 -5.54
CA ILE A 533 -15.45 -25.83 -6.29
C ILE A 533 -15.19 -25.46 -7.76
N PRO A 534 -15.45 -26.35 -8.73
CA PRO A 534 -15.18 -26.07 -10.15
C PRO A 534 -15.77 -24.74 -10.63
N GLY A 535 -14.98 -24.00 -11.42
CA GLY A 535 -15.35 -22.69 -11.94
C GLY A 535 -15.25 -21.51 -10.95
N ALA A 536 -14.92 -21.76 -9.67
CA ALA A 536 -14.67 -20.69 -8.72
C ALA A 536 -13.37 -19.92 -9.01
N VAL A 537 -13.33 -18.62 -8.71
CA VAL A 537 -12.11 -17.80 -8.76
C VAL A 537 -11.55 -17.61 -7.35
N ASN A 538 -10.23 -17.65 -7.19
CA ASN A 538 -9.62 -17.44 -5.89
C ASN A 538 -9.34 -15.96 -5.61
N LEU A 539 -9.93 -15.43 -4.53
CA LEU A 539 -9.64 -14.12 -3.98
C LEU A 539 -9.43 -14.24 -2.48
N PRO A 540 -8.19 -14.48 -2.01
CA PRO A 540 -7.92 -14.67 -0.59
C PRO A 540 -8.32 -13.44 0.25
N THR A 541 -9.04 -13.67 1.34
CA THR A 541 -9.48 -12.62 2.28
C THR A 541 -8.36 -11.70 2.79
N THR A 542 -7.15 -12.22 2.93
CA THR A 542 -5.96 -11.46 3.36
C THR A 542 -5.64 -10.30 2.42
N GLY A 543 -6.02 -10.38 1.15
CA GLY A 543 -5.84 -9.31 0.18
C GLY A 543 -6.77 -8.11 0.38
N ASN A 544 -7.77 -8.20 1.27
CA ASN A 544 -8.71 -7.10 1.54
C ASN A 544 -8.19 -6.11 2.57
N LEU A 545 -7.09 -6.43 3.26
CA LEU A 545 -6.45 -5.57 4.26
C LEU A 545 -5.25 -4.82 3.65
N ARG A 546 -4.93 -3.65 4.21
CA ARG A 546 -3.73 -2.87 3.84
C ARG A 546 -2.49 -3.58 4.37
N ASP A 547 -1.44 -3.61 3.56
CA ASP A 547 -0.24 -4.38 3.84
C ASP A 547 0.39 -3.98 5.20
N GLY A 548 0.63 -4.99 6.05
CA GLY A 548 1.22 -4.79 7.39
C GLY A 548 0.28 -4.24 8.46
N THR A 549 -1.03 -4.14 8.18
CA THR A 549 -2.03 -3.62 9.13
C THR A 549 -3.25 -4.53 9.22
N SER A 550 -4.09 -4.32 10.24
CA SER A 550 -5.41 -4.94 10.36
C SER A 550 -6.53 -4.15 9.67
N LEU A 551 -6.21 -3.01 9.04
CA LEU A 551 -7.18 -2.11 8.43
C LEU A 551 -7.61 -2.61 7.04
N PHE A 552 -8.89 -2.48 6.72
CA PHE A 552 -9.39 -2.73 5.38
C PHE A 552 -8.75 -1.77 4.36
N ARG A 553 -8.54 -2.27 3.15
CA ARG A 553 -8.28 -1.44 1.97
C ARG A 553 -9.43 -0.45 1.79
N THR A 554 -9.12 0.68 1.18
CA THR A 554 -10.13 1.70 0.86
C THR A 554 -11.18 1.14 -0.11
N ALA A 555 -12.37 1.74 -0.15
CA ALA A 555 -13.40 1.34 -1.11
C ALA A 555 -12.92 1.38 -2.57
N ALA A 556 -12.04 2.33 -2.92
CA ALA A 556 -11.46 2.42 -4.26
C ALA A 556 -10.52 1.24 -4.56
N GLU A 557 -9.61 0.91 -3.64
CA GLU A 557 -8.70 -0.23 -3.77
C GLU A 557 -9.45 -1.57 -3.81
N LEU A 558 -10.53 -1.70 -3.04
CA LEU A 558 -11.37 -2.89 -3.07
C LEU A 558 -12.17 -2.98 -4.39
N ARG A 559 -12.68 -1.86 -4.92
CA ARG A 559 -13.30 -1.84 -6.26
C ARG A 559 -12.34 -2.28 -7.36
N GLU A 560 -11.10 -1.80 -7.31
CA GLU A 560 -10.05 -2.20 -8.24
C GLU A 560 -9.75 -3.70 -8.11
N ARG A 561 -9.57 -4.18 -6.88
CA ARG A 561 -9.35 -5.61 -6.58
C ARG A 561 -10.46 -6.50 -7.14
N PHE A 562 -11.70 -6.04 -7.06
CA PHE A 562 -12.88 -6.79 -7.49
C PHE A 562 -13.34 -6.47 -8.92
N ALA A 563 -12.57 -5.71 -9.69
CA ALA A 563 -12.97 -5.23 -11.02
C ALA A 563 -13.21 -6.35 -12.04
N ALA A 564 -12.61 -7.52 -11.83
CA ALA A 564 -12.78 -8.69 -12.69
C ALA A 564 -14.05 -9.53 -12.38
N LEU A 565 -14.76 -9.23 -11.28
CA LEU A 565 -16.00 -9.92 -10.94
C LEU A 565 -17.12 -9.51 -11.91
N THR A 566 -17.89 -10.48 -12.38
CA THR A 566 -19.00 -10.25 -13.32
C THR A 566 -20.26 -10.97 -12.88
N GLY A 567 -21.42 -10.39 -13.23
CA GLY A 567 -22.74 -10.95 -12.89
C GLY A 567 -22.99 -11.03 -11.38
N PRO A 568 -23.93 -11.88 -10.94
CA PRO A 568 -24.16 -12.14 -9.53
C PRO A 568 -22.92 -12.74 -8.87
N VAL A 569 -22.59 -12.30 -7.66
CA VAL A 569 -21.43 -12.77 -6.90
C VAL A 569 -21.87 -13.69 -5.77
N GLY A 570 -21.22 -14.84 -5.68
CA GLY A 570 -21.36 -15.81 -4.61
C GLY A 570 -20.02 -16.04 -3.95
N VAL A 571 -20.01 -16.28 -2.65
CA VAL A 571 -18.77 -16.39 -1.88
C VAL A 571 -18.81 -17.62 -0.99
N TYR A 572 -17.70 -18.35 -0.95
CA TYR A 572 -17.47 -19.40 0.01
C TYR A 572 -16.03 -19.37 0.54
N CYS A 573 -15.78 -20.11 1.61
CA CYS A 573 -14.43 -20.29 2.13
C CYS A 573 -14.25 -21.72 2.66
N GLY A 574 -13.56 -21.92 3.78
CA GLY A 574 -13.51 -23.20 4.48
C GLY A 574 -14.86 -23.61 5.08
N SER A 575 -15.51 -22.73 5.84
CA SER A 575 -16.72 -23.06 6.62
C SER A 575 -17.73 -21.90 6.75
N GLY A 576 -17.61 -20.87 5.93
CA GLY A 576 -18.54 -19.72 5.94
C GLY A 576 -18.20 -18.59 6.92
N VAL A 577 -17.10 -18.70 7.68
CA VAL A 577 -16.61 -17.63 8.57
C VAL A 577 -15.89 -16.55 7.77
N THR A 578 -14.75 -16.87 7.14
CA THR A 578 -13.98 -15.88 6.37
C THR A 578 -14.67 -15.45 5.07
N ALA A 579 -15.62 -16.24 4.55
CA ALA A 579 -16.48 -15.81 3.46
C ALA A 579 -17.32 -14.58 3.84
N ALA A 580 -17.74 -14.47 5.11
CA ALA A 580 -18.43 -13.28 5.60
C ALA A 580 -17.52 -12.03 5.58
N HIS A 581 -16.21 -12.20 5.86
CA HIS A 581 -15.23 -11.12 5.74
C HIS A 581 -15.03 -10.67 4.28
N GLU A 582 -14.99 -11.60 3.34
CA GLU A 582 -14.97 -11.26 1.91
C GLU A 582 -16.24 -10.50 1.50
N ILE A 583 -17.43 -10.89 2.01
CA ILE A 583 -18.69 -10.16 1.78
C ILE A 583 -18.65 -8.75 2.39
N VAL A 584 -18.02 -8.56 3.56
CA VAL A 584 -17.79 -7.21 4.12
C VAL A 584 -16.95 -6.37 3.16
N ALA A 585 -15.84 -6.91 2.64
CA ALA A 585 -14.99 -6.19 1.68
C ALA A 585 -15.71 -5.86 0.38
N LEU A 586 -16.50 -6.80 -0.17
CA LEU A 586 -17.37 -6.58 -1.33
C LEU A 586 -18.40 -5.49 -1.05
N ALA A 587 -19.03 -5.51 0.12
CA ALA A 587 -20.00 -4.49 0.52
C ALA A 587 -19.35 -3.08 0.62
N VAL A 588 -18.10 -2.98 1.10
CA VAL A 588 -17.32 -1.73 1.10
C VAL A 588 -17.00 -1.27 -0.32
N ALA A 589 -16.69 -2.20 -1.23
CA ALA A 589 -16.50 -1.89 -2.65
C ALA A 589 -17.81 -1.54 -3.38
N GLY A 590 -18.95 -1.82 -2.76
CA GLY A 590 -20.26 -1.60 -3.36
C GLY A 590 -20.76 -2.78 -4.20
N ILE A 591 -20.32 -3.99 -3.91
CA ILE A 591 -20.74 -5.23 -4.58
C ILE A 591 -21.56 -6.06 -3.58
N ASP A 592 -22.79 -6.41 -3.96
CA ASP A 592 -23.60 -7.33 -3.17
C ASP A 592 -23.26 -8.77 -3.53
N ALA A 593 -23.23 -9.65 -2.52
CA ALA A 593 -22.85 -11.04 -2.71
C ALA A 593 -23.64 -12.00 -1.82
N ALA A 594 -23.88 -13.20 -2.34
CA ALA A 594 -24.54 -14.30 -1.63
C ALA A 594 -23.51 -15.18 -0.91
N LEU A 595 -23.81 -15.57 0.33
CA LEU A 595 -22.97 -16.51 1.08
C LEU A 595 -23.38 -17.94 0.75
N TYR A 596 -22.44 -18.83 0.44
CA TYR A 596 -22.64 -20.28 0.55
C TYR A 596 -22.18 -20.76 1.95
N PRO A 597 -23.10 -20.99 2.92
CA PRO A 597 -22.70 -21.21 4.31
C PRO A 597 -21.96 -22.53 4.51
N GLY A 598 -22.39 -23.60 3.84
CA GLY A 598 -21.74 -24.91 3.93
C GLY A 598 -20.28 -24.88 3.45
N SER A 599 -19.99 -23.98 2.50
CA SER A 599 -18.63 -23.68 2.05
C SER A 599 -17.85 -24.94 1.63
N TRP A 600 -16.53 -24.90 1.64
CA TRP A 600 -15.70 -26.04 1.26
C TRP A 600 -15.92 -27.26 2.16
N SER A 601 -16.17 -27.06 3.46
CA SER A 601 -16.35 -28.16 4.40
C SER A 601 -17.55 -29.06 4.09
N ALA A 602 -18.69 -28.48 3.69
CA ALA A 602 -19.84 -29.26 3.23
C ALA A 602 -19.57 -29.87 1.84
N TRP A 603 -19.03 -29.07 0.92
CA TRP A 603 -18.75 -29.51 -0.44
C TRP A 603 -17.80 -30.71 -0.50
N SER A 604 -16.68 -30.62 0.22
CA SER A 604 -15.66 -31.66 0.30
C SER A 604 -16.14 -32.91 1.05
N SER A 605 -17.18 -32.83 1.87
CA SER A 605 -17.75 -33.99 2.58
C SER A 605 -18.70 -34.83 1.71
N ASP A 606 -19.23 -34.27 0.62
CA ASP A 606 -20.12 -34.96 -0.32
C ASP A 606 -19.31 -35.62 -1.46
N PRO A 607 -19.11 -36.95 -1.46
CA PRO A 607 -18.24 -37.63 -2.41
C PRO A 607 -18.69 -37.47 -3.87
N GLU A 608 -19.98 -37.23 -4.12
CA GLU A 608 -20.54 -37.08 -5.47
C GLU A 608 -20.26 -35.70 -6.07
N ARG A 609 -19.84 -34.71 -5.27
CA ARG A 609 -19.51 -33.39 -5.77
C ARG A 609 -18.12 -33.32 -6.41
N PRO A 610 -18.00 -32.69 -7.59
CA PRO A 610 -16.73 -32.58 -8.29
C PRO A 610 -15.77 -31.64 -7.56
N VAL A 611 -14.48 -31.91 -7.68
CA VAL A 611 -13.40 -31.12 -7.08
C VAL A 611 -12.39 -30.76 -8.17
N ALA A 612 -12.07 -29.47 -8.28
CA ALA A 612 -11.02 -28.98 -9.16
C ALA A 612 -9.72 -28.70 -8.38
N THR A 613 -8.58 -28.72 -9.06
CA THR A 613 -7.24 -28.42 -8.52
C THR A 613 -6.46 -27.55 -9.52
N GLY A 614 -5.38 -26.91 -9.07
CA GLY A 614 -4.57 -26.01 -9.89
C GLY A 614 -5.09 -24.57 -9.97
N GLU A 615 -4.45 -23.74 -10.80
CA GLU A 615 -4.66 -22.29 -10.86
C GLU A 615 -5.89 -21.86 -11.68
N GLN A 616 -6.29 -22.64 -12.67
CA GLN A 616 -7.41 -22.26 -13.54
C GLN A 616 -8.76 -22.64 -12.92
N PRO A 617 -9.79 -21.79 -13.07
CA PRO A 617 -11.17 -22.13 -12.73
C PRO A 617 -11.67 -23.16 -13.75
N ALA A 618 -11.23 -24.42 -13.62
CA ALA A 618 -11.63 -25.48 -14.53
C ALA A 618 -13.16 -25.64 -14.44
N ARG A 619 -13.85 -25.48 -15.58
CA ARG A 619 -15.29 -25.78 -15.66
C ARG A 619 -15.47 -27.30 -15.58
N PRO A 620 -16.52 -27.79 -14.90
CA PRO A 620 -16.85 -29.21 -14.97
C PRO A 620 -17.11 -29.56 -16.45
N ALA A 621 -16.54 -30.68 -16.90
CA ALA A 621 -16.70 -31.22 -18.24
C ALA A 621 -18.12 -31.74 -18.49
#